data_AF-A0A819V347-F1
#
_entry.id   AF-A0A819V347-F1
#
_cell.length_a   1.000
_cell.length_b   1.000
_cell.length_c   1.000
_cell.angle_alpha   90.00
_cell.angle_beta   90.00
_cell.angle_gamma   90.00
#
_symmetry.space_group_name_H-M   'P 1'
#
loop_
_entity.id
_entity.type
_entity.pdbx_description
1 polymer ?
#
loop_
_entity_poly.entity_id
_entity_poly.type
_entity_poly.pdbx_seq_one_letter_code
_entity_poly.pdbx_strand_id
1 'polypeptide(L)'
;MSSNVTDLAKQISGIITTDIGLFILTTGLLGNILNIIVFLSLKTFRETSCAFYLTSASFANLIQLVATLFSRILITGYNIDLTQTSLFLCKLRPYVATIAPLMSISSMCFATIDQFTSLSIRWRHFNQRYIAAYLTIITLIFWCLVNIPVIIYNNITMASTNPVTWACSITNANFSLYYNRFYISFLLGFLQLIIRIIFGLMAFINVRSLRNNQVPIIRLERDKQITSMV
;
A
#
# COMPACT_ATOMS: atom_id res chain seq x y z
N MET A 1 -17.15 26.50 26.30
CA MET A 1 -16.11 26.97 25.34
C MET A 1 -15.42 25.80 24.62
N SER A 2 -15.22 24.64 25.25
CA SER A 2 -14.70 23.42 24.59
C SER A 2 -15.67 22.78 23.57
N SER A 3 -16.99 22.86 23.79
CA SER A 3 -18.02 22.29 22.90
C SER A 3 -18.01 22.88 21.48
N ASN A 4 -17.94 24.22 21.37
CA ASN A 4 -17.94 24.90 20.07
C ASN A 4 -16.69 24.56 19.24
N VAL A 5 -15.54 24.32 19.88
CA VAL A 5 -14.30 23.93 19.20
C VAL A 5 -14.41 22.51 18.66
N THR A 6 -14.99 21.58 19.43
CA THR A 6 -15.20 20.20 18.97
C THR A 6 -16.21 20.09 17.84
N ASP A 7 -17.24 20.94 17.83
CA ASP A 7 -18.27 20.92 16.78
C ASP A 7 -17.76 21.58 15.48
N LEU A 8 -17.00 22.68 15.60
CA LEU A 8 -16.29 23.27 14.47
C LEU A 8 -15.30 22.28 13.84
N ALA A 9 -14.52 21.55 14.66
CA ALA A 9 -13.58 20.54 14.18
C ALA A 9 -14.28 19.38 13.45
N LYS A 10 -15.45 18.95 13.91
CA LYS A 10 -16.27 17.94 13.23
C LYS A 10 -16.79 18.44 11.88
N GLN A 11 -17.29 19.68 11.81
CA GLN A 11 -17.77 20.26 10.54
C GLN A 11 -16.63 20.40 9.52
N ILE A 12 -15.47 20.92 9.95
CA ILE A 12 -14.29 21.04 9.09
C ILE A 12 -13.82 19.66 8.63
N SER A 13 -13.77 18.67 9.52
CA SER A 13 -13.40 17.30 9.17
C SER A 13 -14.36 16.68 8.15
N GLY A 14 -15.67 16.94 8.26
CA GLY A 14 -16.67 16.47 7.32
C GLY A 14 -16.49 17.03 5.91
N ILE A 15 -16.31 18.35 5.78
CA ILE A 15 -16.10 19.02 4.49
C ILE A 15 -14.81 18.53 3.83
N ILE A 16 -13.70 18.55 4.58
CA ILE A 16 -12.39 18.09 4.08
C ILE A 16 -12.45 16.62 3.63
N THR A 17 -13.03 15.75 4.45
CA THR A 17 -13.07 14.31 4.13
C THR A 17 -13.94 14.04 2.91
N THR A 18 -14.98 14.83 2.69
CA THR A 18 -15.88 14.64 1.55
C THR A 18 -15.24 15.15 0.26
N ASP A 19 -14.80 16.40 0.23
CA ASP A 19 -14.29 17.02 -1.01
C ASP A 19 -12.94 16.44 -1.42
N ILE A 20 -11.99 16.36 -0.49
CA ILE A 20 -10.67 15.78 -0.76
C ILE A 20 -10.80 14.26 -0.94
N GLY A 21 -11.67 13.60 -0.17
CA GLY A 21 -11.90 12.16 -0.30
C GLY A 21 -12.44 11.80 -1.68
N LEU A 22 -13.42 12.54 -2.21
CA LEU A 22 -13.96 12.32 -3.55
C LEU A 22 -12.91 12.58 -4.64
N PHE A 23 -12.10 13.62 -4.48
CA PHE A 23 -10.99 13.88 -5.40
C PHE A 23 -9.95 12.75 -5.40
N ILE A 24 -9.53 12.26 -4.22
CA ILE A 24 -8.60 11.13 -4.09
C ILE A 24 -9.22 9.85 -4.63
N LEU A 25 -10.52 9.61 -4.38
CA LEU A 25 -11.23 8.44 -4.87
C LEU A 25 -11.22 8.39 -6.40
N THR A 26 -11.61 9.48 -7.05
CA THR A 26 -11.71 9.55 -8.52
C THR A 26 -10.34 9.44 -9.18
N THR A 27 -9.38 10.27 -8.76
CA THR A 27 -8.00 10.26 -9.30
C THR A 27 -7.28 8.95 -8.98
N GLY A 28 -7.47 8.41 -7.77
CA GLY A 28 -6.88 7.15 -7.33
C GLY A 28 -7.44 5.95 -8.09
N LEU A 29 -8.75 5.87 -8.31
CA LEU A 29 -9.36 4.81 -9.11
C LEU A 29 -8.83 4.83 -10.55
N LEU A 30 -8.88 6.00 -11.21
CA LEU A 30 -8.38 6.17 -12.57
C LEU A 30 -6.89 5.81 -12.66
N GLY A 31 -6.06 6.33 -11.76
CA GLY A 31 -4.61 6.08 -11.75
C GLY A 31 -4.27 4.60 -11.56
N ASN A 32 -4.91 3.91 -10.61
CA ASN A 32 -4.63 2.49 -10.38
C ASN A 32 -5.16 1.60 -11.53
N ILE A 33 -6.31 1.92 -12.13
CA ILE A 33 -6.82 1.22 -13.32
C ILE A 33 -5.86 1.38 -14.50
N LEU A 34 -5.41 2.61 -14.77
CA LEU A 34 -4.43 2.88 -15.83
C LEU A 34 -3.12 2.14 -15.60
N ASN A 35 -2.59 2.11 -14.36
CA ASN A 35 -1.40 1.34 -14.02
C ASN A 35 -1.57 -0.15 -14.32
N ILE A 36 -2.71 -0.75 -13.93
CA ILE A 36 -3.00 -2.16 -14.22
C ILE A 36 -3.07 -2.40 -15.73
N ILE A 37 -3.75 -1.54 -16.48
CA ILE A 37 -3.84 -1.65 -17.94
C ILE A 37 -2.45 -1.60 -18.56
N VAL A 38 -1.61 -0.63 -18.17
CA VAL A 38 -0.25 -0.47 -18.72
C VAL A 38 0.61 -1.69 -18.41
N PHE A 39 0.64 -2.17 -17.16
CA PHE A 39 1.47 -3.30 -16.78
C PHE A 39 1.01 -4.63 -17.39
N LEU A 40 -0.29 -4.80 -17.67
CA LEU A 40 -0.82 -6.01 -18.31
C LEU A 40 -0.73 -5.98 -19.84
N SER A 41 -0.88 -4.80 -20.45
CA SER A 41 -0.95 -4.66 -21.92
C SER A 41 0.44 -4.68 -22.58
N LEU A 42 1.46 -4.13 -21.93
CA LEU A 42 2.81 -4.08 -22.50
C LEU A 42 3.58 -5.37 -22.18
N LYS A 43 3.91 -6.13 -23.24
CA LYS A 43 4.66 -7.39 -23.13
C LYS A 43 6.00 -7.23 -22.40
N THR A 44 6.70 -6.12 -22.63
CA THR A 44 7.96 -5.75 -21.97
C THR A 44 7.83 -5.63 -20.46
N PHE A 45 6.71 -5.13 -19.93
CA PHE A 45 6.48 -5.03 -18.49
C PHE A 45 5.99 -6.35 -17.90
N ARG A 46 5.13 -7.07 -18.61
CA ARG A 46 4.51 -8.33 -18.15
C ARG A 46 5.51 -9.44 -17.80
N GLU A 47 6.70 -9.40 -18.38
CA GLU A 47 7.76 -10.39 -18.15
C GLU A 47 8.65 -10.05 -16.95
N THR A 48 8.54 -8.85 -16.38
CA THR A 48 9.38 -8.39 -15.26
C THR A 48 8.73 -8.63 -13.90
N SER A 49 9.53 -9.05 -12.92
CA SER A 49 9.07 -9.28 -11.54
C SER A 49 8.65 -7.98 -10.85
N CYS A 50 9.39 -6.89 -11.08
CA CYS A 50 9.05 -5.56 -10.58
C CYS A 50 7.65 -5.08 -10.99
N ALA A 51 7.30 -5.18 -12.29
CA ALA A 51 5.97 -4.78 -12.75
C ALA A 51 4.86 -5.65 -12.15
N PHE A 52 5.13 -6.94 -11.89
CA PHE A 52 4.19 -7.81 -11.20
C PHE A 52 3.89 -7.32 -9.77
N TYR A 53 4.92 -6.94 -9.00
CA TYR A 53 4.72 -6.34 -7.67
C TYR A 53 3.94 -5.02 -7.73
N LEU A 54 4.24 -4.15 -8.70
CA LEU A 54 3.52 -2.88 -8.86
C LEU A 54 2.06 -3.09 -9.30
N THR A 55 1.78 -4.12 -10.08
CA THR A 55 0.42 -4.53 -10.45
C THR A 55 -0.33 -5.02 -9.22
N SER A 56 0.28 -5.90 -8.42
CA SER A 56 -0.27 -6.37 -7.14
C SER A 56 -0.56 -5.19 -6.19
N ALA A 57 0.35 -4.23 -6.08
CA ALA A 57 0.15 -3.03 -5.28
C ALA A 57 -1.03 -2.19 -5.78
N SER A 58 -1.20 -2.05 -7.09
CA SER A 58 -2.30 -1.31 -7.70
C SER A 58 -3.66 -1.97 -7.42
N PHE A 59 -3.75 -3.30 -7.47
CA PHE A 59 -4.94 -4.04 -7.07
C PHE A 59 -5.26 -3.83 -5.58
N ALA A 60 -4.26 -3.93 -4.71
CA ALA A 60 -4.44 -3.71 -3.28
C ALA A 60 -4.90 -2.27 -2.98
N ASN A 61 -4.36 -1.27 -3.69
CA ASN A 61 -4.81 0.13 -3.60
C ASN A 61 -6.26 0.31 -4.05
N LEU A 62 -6.69 -0.36 -5.13
CA LEU A 62 -8.10 -0.32 -5.55
C LEU A 62 -9.03 -0.87 -4.48
N ILE A 63 -8.69 -2.04 -3.92
CA ILE A 63 -9.44 -2.65 -2.82
C ILE A 63 -9.51 -1.68 -1.63
N GLN A 64 -8.39 -1.03 -1.29
CA GLN A 64 -8.35 -0.04 -0.21
C GLN A 64 -9.25 1.16 -0.51
N LEU A 65 -9.19 1.74 -1.71
CA LEU A 65 -10.01 2.90 -2.09
C LEU A 65 -11.51 2.58 -2.00
N VAL A 66 -11.92 1.44 -2.54
CA VAL A 66 -13.34 1.03 -2.56
C VAL A 66 -13.82 0.59 -1.17
N ALA A 67 -13.05 -0.22 -0.44
CA ALA A 67 -13.52 -0.75 0.85
C ALA A 67 -13.40 0.26 1.99
N THR A 68 -12.38 1.13 1.97
CA THR A 68 -12.06 2.00 3.10
C THR A 68 -12.43 3.45 2.86
N LEU A 69 -11.94 4.06 1.78
CA LEU A 69 -12.11 5.48 1.50
C LEU A 69 -13.57 5.79 1.14
N PHE A 70 -14.16 5.00 0.24
CA PHE A 70 -15.58 5.14 -0.10
C PHE A 70 -16.48 4.97 1.14
N SER A 71 -16.25 3.93 1.93
CA SER A 71 -16.96 3.74 3.22
C SER A 71 -16.75 4.90 4.19
N ARG A 72 -15.57 5.53 4.20
CA ARG A 72 -15.29 6.70 5.03
C ARG A 72 -16.08 7.92 4.56
N ILE A 73 -16.12 8.18 3.26
CA ILE A 73 -16.90 9.28 2.67
C ILE A 73 -18.39 9.14 2.99
N LEU A 74 -18.96 7.93 2.87
CA LEU A 74 -20.35 7.67 3.24
C LEU A 74 -20.64 7.99 4.72
N ILE A 75 -19.75 7.57 5.61
CA ILE A 75 -19.92 7.77 7.06
C ILE A 75 -19.74 9.25 7.44
N THR A 76 -18.66 9.89 7.00
CA THR A 76 -18.33 11.26 7.44
C THR A 76 -19.03 12.34 6.64
N GLY A 77 -19.29 12.11 5.35
CA GLY A 77 -19.91 13.09 4.46
C GLY A 77 -21.43 13.00 4.42
N TYR A 78 -21.98 11.79 4.49
CA TYR A 78 -23.42 11.55 4.35
C TYR A 78 -24.09 11.00 5.61
N ASN A 79 -23.34 10.75 6.69
CA ASN A 79 -23.82 10.11 7.93
C ASN A 79 -24.47 8.72 7.70
N ILE A 80 -24.06 8.01 6.65
CA ILE A 80 -24.55 6.67 6.34
C ILE A 80 -23.52 5.65 6.84
N ASP A 81 -23.82 4.98 7.95
CA ASP A 81 -22.93 3.98 8.54
C ASP A 81 -23.47 2.56 8.43
N LEU A 82 -23.10 1.90 7.32
CA LEU A 82 -23.42 0.48 7.07
C LEU A 82 -22.72 -0.47 8.05
N THR A 83 -21.72 -0.01 8.80
CA THR A 83 -21.03 -0.87 9.79
C THR A 83 -21.84 -1.03 11.07
N GLN A 84 -22.82 -0.16 11.32
CA GLN A 84 -23.71 -0.25 12.47
C GLN A 84 -24.86 -1.23 12.23
N THR A 85 -25.20 -1.50 10.96
CA THR A 85 -26.33 -2.35 10.59
C THR A 85 -25.94 -3.82 10.46
N SER A 86 -24.69 -4.11 10.08
CA SER A 86 -24.21 -5.47 9.82
C SER A 86 -22.94 -5.80 10.59
N LEU A 87 -23.02 -6.83 11.44
CA LEU A 87 -21.86 -7.37 12.17
C LEU A 87 -20.78 -7.87 11.20
N PHE A 88 -21.19 -8.40 10.05
CA PHE A 88 -20.25 -8.82 9.01
C PHE A 88 -19.47 -7.63 8.46
N LEU A 89 -20.14 -6.51 8.12
CA LEU A 89 -19.46 -5.31 7.62
C LEU A 89 -18.60 -4.64 8.70
N CYS A 90 -19.04 -4.65 9.97
CA CYS A 90 -18.25 -4.18 11.11
C CYS A 90 -16.92 -4.92 11.25
N LYS A 91 -16.87 -6.23 10.97
CA LYS A 91 -15.63 -7.02 11.03
C LYS A 91 -14.81 -6.96 9.74
N LEU A 92 -15.47 -7.03 8.59
CA LEU A 92 -14.83 -7.09 7.28
C LEU A 92 -14.12 -5.77 6.95
N ARG A 93 -14.77 -4.64 7.20
CA ARG A 93 -14.21 -3.32 6.85
C ARG A 93 -12.84 -3.06 7.51
N PRO A 94 -12.67 -3.13 8.84
CA PRO A 94 -11.36 -2.91 9.45
C PRO A 94 -10.35 -3.97 9.05
N TYR A 95 -10.77 -5.21 8.79
CA TYR A 95 -9.88 -6.28 8.31
C TYR A 95 -9.32 -6.00 6.90
N VAL A 96 -10.17 -5.56 5.97
CA VAL A 96 -9.70 -5.13 4.63
C VAL A 96 -8.88 -3.84 4.74
N ALA A 97 -9.26 -2.94 5.64
CA ALA A 97 -8.55 -1.68 5.87
C ALA A 97 -7.13 -1.85 6.40
N THR A 98 -6.82 -3.00 6.99
CA THR A 98 -5.49 -3.31 7.49
C THR A 98 -4.67 -4.09 6.47
N ILE A 99 -5.26 -5.09 5.82
CA ILE A 99 -4.54 -5.97 4.88
C ILE A 99 -4.21 -5.26 3.57
N ALA A 100 -5.16 -4.50 2.99
CA ALA A 100 -4.96 -3.87 1.69
C ALA A 100 -3.75 -2.89 1.66
N PRO A 101 -3.61 -1.94 2.60
CA PRO A 101 -2.43 -1.06 2.62
C PRO A 101 -1.13 -1.83 2.91
N LEU A 102 -1.15 -2.83 3.80
CA LEU A 102 0.03 -3.66 4.05
C LEU A 102 0.48 -4.43 2.81
N MET A 103 -0.46 -4.97 2.04
CA MET A 103 -0.18 -5.64 0.77
C MET A 103 0.41 -4.70 -0.26
N SER A 104 -0.18 -3.50 -0.41
CA SER A 104 0.34 -2.48 -1.31
C SER A 104 1.76 -2.08 -0.92
N ILE A 105 1.99 -1.80 0.36
CA ILE A 105 3.28 -1.33 0.82
C ILE A 105 4.34 -2.42 0.74
N SER A 106 4.02 -3.65 1.14
CA SER A 106 4.92 -4.80 1.03
C SER A 106 5.31 -5.06 -0.42
N SER A 107 4.34 -4.99 -1.34
CA SER A 107 4.60 -5.15 -2.78
C SER A 107 5.55 -4.08 -3.31
N MET A 108 5.39 -2.82 -2.90
CA MET A 108 6.35 -1.76 -3.24
C MET A 108 7.74 -2.00 -2.62
N CYS A 109 7.83 -2.51 -1.38
CA CYS A 109 9.11 -2.90 -0.80
C CYS A 109 9.78 -3.99 -1.64
N PHE A 110 9.05 -5.02 -2.06
CA PHE A 110 9.57 -6.05 -2.95
C PHE A 110 9.97 -5.49 -4.31
N ALA A 111 9.23 -4.53 -4.87
CA ALA A 111 9.62 -3.85 -6.10
C ALA A 111 10.98 -3.11 -5.95
N THR A 112 11.21 -2.43 -4.82
CA THR A 112 12.52 -1.78 -4.57
C THR A 112 13.66 -2.77 -4.36
N ILE A 113 13.40 -3.89 -3.70
CA ILE A 113 14.37 -4.98 -3.54
C ILE A 113 14.68 -5.60 -4.91
N ASP A 114 13.66 -5.84 -5.73
CA ASP A 114 13.79 -6.40 -7.07
C ASP A 114 14.59 -5.48 -8.00
N GLN A 115 14.40 -4.16 -7.89
CA GLN A 115 15.22 -3.18 -8.58
C GLN A 115 16.69 -3.29 -8.16
N PHE A 116 16.98 -3.35 -6.86
CA PHE A 116 18.36 -3.53 -6.37
C PHE A 116 19.00 -4.86 -6.85
N THR A 117 18.27 -5.97 -6.79
CA THR A 117 18.77 -7.29 -7.20
C THR A 117 18.96 -7.38 -8.71
N SER A 118 18.09 -6.73 -9.50
CA SER A 118 18.21 -6.69 -10.97
C SER A 118 19.51 -6.03 -11.45
N LEU A 119 19.97 -5.02 -10.72
CA LEU A 119 21.20 -4.27 -11.01
C LEU A 119 22.46 -5.00 -10.55
N SER A 120 22.32 -6.02 -9.71
CA SER A 120 23.42 -6.76 -9.12
C SER A 120 23.62 -8.10 -9.82
N ILE A 121 24.77 -8.30 -10.48
CA ILE A 121 25.07 -9.54 -11.22
C ILE A 121 24.89 -10.80 -10.34
N ARG A 122 25.31 -10.73 -9.08
CA ARG A 122 25.21 -11.85 -8.11
C ARG A 122 23.77 -12.25 -7.79
N TRP A 123 22.85 -11.29 -7.74
CA TRP A 123 21.49 -11.49 -7.22
C TRP A 123 20.42 -11.48 -8.31
N ARG A 124 20.81 -11.28 -9.58
CA ARG A 124 19.90 -11.19 -10.73
C ARG A 124 19.02 -12.43 -10.93
N HIS A 125 19.51 -13.61 -10.53
CA HIS A 125 18.76 -14.87 -10.64
C HIS A 125 17.51 -14.92 -9.74
N PHE A 126 17.39 -14.07 -8.70
CA PHE A 126 16.17 -13.97 -7.90
C PHE A 126 15.06 -13.16 -8.57
N ASN A 127 15.37 -12.42 -9.64
CA ASN A 127 14.40 -11.62 -10.39
C ASN A 127 13.68 -12.51 -11.42
N GLN A 128 12.93 -13.48 -10.93
CA GLN A 128 12.07 -14.33 -11.77
C GLN A 128 10.62 -14.18 -11.35
N ARG A 129 9.74 -14.05 -12.35
CA ARG A 129 8.32 -13.73 -12.14
C ARG A 129 7.59 -14.74 -11.24
N TYR A 130 7.94 -16.03 -11.31
CA TYR A 130 7.32 -17.03 -10.43
C TYR A 130 7.74 -16.87 -8.98
N ILE A 131 8.98 -16.44 -8.70
CA ILE A 131 9.44 -16.13 -7.33
C ILE A 131 8.64 -14.94 -6.82
N ALA A 132 8.43 -13.92 -7.66
CA ALA A 132 7.60 -12.78 -7.29
C ALA A 132 6.15 -13.17 -6.98
N ALA A 133 5.54 -14.01 -7.81
CA ALA A 133 4.21 -14.55 -7.54
C ALA A 133 4.17 -15.30 -6.20
N TYR A 134 5.13 -16.19 -5.95
CA TYR A 134 5.21 -16.95 -4.71
C TYR A 134 5.37 -16.04 -3.48
N LEU A 135 6.26 -15.04 -3.55
CA LEU A 135 6.46 -14.06 -2.46
C LEU A 135 5.21 -13.22 -2.21
N THR A 136 4.50 -12.78 -3.26
CA THR A 136 3.23 -12.05 -3.08
C THR A 136 2.15 -12.91 -2.42
N ILE A 137 2.06 -14.21 -2.75
CA ILE A 137 1.07 -15.11 -2.15
C ILE A 137 1.42 -15.40 -0.69
N ILE A 138 2.69 -15.68 -0.38
CA ILE A 138 3.12 -15.89 1.01
C ILE A 138 2.82 -14.66 1.84
N THR A 139 3.15 -13.47 1.33
CA THR A 139 2.90 -12.23 2.08
C THR A 139 1.41 -11.94 2.27
N LEU A 140 0.58 -12.24 1.27
CA LEU A 140 -0.87 -12.17 1.42
C LEU A 140 -1.35 -13.09 2.55
N ILE A 141 -0.94 -14.36 2.54
CA ILE A 141 -1.31 -15.33 3.57
C ILE A 141 -0.83 -14.87 4.96
N PHE A 142 0.43 -14.43 5.05
CA PHE A 142 1.00 -13.93 6.29
C PHE A 142 0.20 -12.75 6.85
N TRP A 143 -0.13 -11.75 6.02
CA TRP A 143 -0.92 -10.61 6.46
C TRP A 143 -2.35 -10.98 6.81
N CYS A 144 -2.98 -11.92 6.09
CA CYS A 144 -4.29 -12.46 6.44
C CYS A 144 -4.29 -13.11 7.83
N LEU A 145 -3.25 -13.90 8.16
CA LEU A 145 -3.09 -14.57 9.45
C LEU A 145 -2.84 -13.58 10.59
N VAL A 146 -1.92 -12.63 10.42
CA VAL A 146 -1.58 -11.61 11.43
C VAL A 146 -2.78 -10.74 11.78
N ASN A 147 -3.70 -10.51 10.82
CA ASN A 147 -4.87 -9.67 11.03
C ASN A 147 -6.12 -10.43 11.52
N ILE A 148 -6.05 -11.75 11.77
CA ILE A 148 -7.18 -12.51 12.36
C ILE A 148 -7.74 -11.85 13.65
N PRO A 149 -6.91 -11.35 14.59
CA PRO A 149 -7.41 -10.69 15.80
C PRO A 149 -8.31 -9.48 15.52
N VAL A 150 -8.14 -8.79 14.37
CA VAL A 150 -8.99 -7.67 13.96
C VAL A 150 -10.44 -8.16 13.74
N ILE A 151 -10.64 -9.35 13.17
CA ILE A 151 -12.00 -9.92 12.98
C ILE A 151 -12.61 -10.33 14.32
N ILE A 152 -11.80 -10.83 15.25
CA ILE A 152 -12.25 -11.36 16.54
C ILE A 152 -12.67 -10.22 17.48
N TYR A 153 -11.85 -9.18 17.60
CA TYR A 153 -12.02 -8.13 18.61
C TYR A 153 -12.85 -6.93 18.15
N ASN A 154 -13.22 -6.82 16.88
CA ASN A 154 -14.19 -5.80 16.43
C ASN A 154 -15.62 -6.31 16.61
N ASN A 155 -16.42 -5.54 17.33
CA ASN A 155 -17.84 -5.83 17.50
C ASN A 155 -18.66 -4.53 17.52
N ILE A 156 -19.97 -4.67 17.34
CA ILE A 156 -20.90 -3.56 17.47
C ILE A 156 -21.14 -3.35 18.97
N THR A 157 -20.79 -2.17 19.46
CA THR A 157 -20.97 -1.77 20.86
C THR A 157 -21.82 -0.51 20.94
N MET A 158 -22.46 -0.30 22.09
CA MET A 158 -23.19 0.94 22.36
C MET A 158 -22.19 2.03 22.73
N ALA A 159 -22.11 3.08 21.91
CA ALA A 159 -21.16 4.18 22.07
C ALA A 159 -21.70 5.31 22.98
N SER A 160 -23.02 5.53 22.99
CA SER A 160 -23.69 6.47 23.89
C SER A 160 -25.06 5.93 24.26
N THR A 161 -25.52 6.24 25.46
CA THR A 161 -26.87 5.90 25.94
C THR A 161 -27.91 6.96 25.57
N ASN A 162 -27.51 8.20 25.28
CA ASN A 162 -28.42 9.30 24.92
C ASN A 162 -27.78 10.26 23.90
N PRO A 163 -28.16 10.23 22.60
CA PRO A 163 -28.98 9.21 21.94
C PRO A 163 -28.26 7.85 21.87
N VAL A 164 -29.02 6.75 21.79
CA VAL A 164 -28.46 5.40 21.61
C VAL A 164 -27.77 5.33 20.25
N THR A 165 -26.45 5.39 20.25
CA THR A 165 -25.63 5.25 19.04
C THR A 165 -24.86 3.95 19.10
N TRP A 166 -25.00 3.15 18.05
CA TRP A 166 -24.21 1.94 17.85
C TRP A 166 -22.92 2.33 17.13
N ALA A 167 -21.79 1.79 17.56
CA ALA A 167 -20.53 1.99 16.85
C ALA A 167 -19.81 0.65 16.69
N CYS A 168 -19.14 0.49 15.57
CA CYS A 168 -18.21 -0.62 15.39
C CYS A 168 -16.87 -0.25 16.04
N SER A 169 -16.52 -0.91 17.14
CA SER A 169 -15.31 -0.62 17.91
C SER A 169 -14.57 -1.87 18.35
N ILE A 170 -13.28 -1.69 18.68
CA ILE A 170 -12.48 -2.73 19.31
C ILE A 170 -12.97 -2.93 20.75
N THR A 171 -13.34 -4.16 21.09
CA THR A 171 -13.87 -4.50 22.43
C THR A 171 -12.78 -4.67 23.48
N ASN A 172 -11.59 -5.13 23.08
CA ASN A 172 -10.49 -5.43 23.99
C ASN A 172 -9.52 -4.24 24.08
N ALA A 173 -9.37 -3.67 25.29
CA ALA A 173 -8.50 -2.52 25.54
C ALA A 173 -7.01 -2.79 25.25
N ASN A 174 -6.51 -3.98 25.60
CA ASN A 174 -5.11 -4.35 25.35
C ASN A 174 -4.84 -4.46 23.84
N PHE A 175 -5.78 -5.04 23.09
CA PHE A 175 -5.67 -5.11 21.65
C PHE A 175 -5.75 -3.73 21.00
N SER A 176 -6.60 -2.84 21.52
CA SER A 176 -6.69 -1.45 21.03
C SER A 176 -5.37 -0.69 21.21
N LEU A 177 -4.69 -0.85 22.35
CA LEU A 177 -3.37 -0.25 22.58
C LEU A 177 -2.30 -0.83 21.65
N TYR A 178 -2.26 -2.15 21.48
CA TYR A 178 -1.38 -2.81 20.53
C TYR A 178 -1.61 -2.31 19.10
N TYR A 179 -2.87 -2.25 18.68
CA TYR A 179 -3.25 -1.83 17.34
C TYR A 179 -2.84 -0.37 17.06
N ASN A 180 -3.20 0.57 17.94
CA ASN A 180 -2.91 1.98 17.70
C ASN A 180 -1.41 2.30 17.84
N ARG A 181 -0.72 1.72 18.82
CA ARG A 181 0.65 2.11 19.14
C ARG A 181 1.70 1.33 18.37
N PHE A 182 1.53 0.01 18.28
CA PHE A 182 2.49 -0.87 17.62
C PHE A 182 2.13 -1.09 16.16
N TYR A 183 0.92 -1.55 15.88
CA TYR A 183 0.54 -1.95 14.53
C TYR A 183 0.56 -0.77 13.53
N ILE A 184 -0.14 0.32 13.83
CA ILE A 184 -0.20 1.48 12.91
C ILE A 184 1.17 2.15 12.77
N SER A 185 1.86 2.43 13.88
CA SER A 185 3.11 3.19 13.82
C SER A 185 4.28 2.37 13.29
N PHE A 186 4.44 1.13 13.77
CA PHE A 186 5.61 0.32 13.48
C PHE A 186 5.47 -0.48 12.19
N LEU A 187 4.40 -1.28 12.07
CA LEU A 187 4.23 -2.18 10.91
C LEU A 187 3.85 -1.42 9.64
N LEU A 188 2.90 -0.49 9.72
CA LEU A 188 2.47 0.32 8.58
C LEU A 188 3.42 1.51 8.28
N GLY A 189 4.13 1.99 9.29
CA GLY A 189 4.99 3.17 9.18
C GLY A 189 6.48 2.83 9.11
N PHE A 190 7.13 2.80 10.28
CA PHE A 190 8.59 2.82 10.38
C PHE A 190 9.29 1.67 9.67
N LEU A 191 8.83 0.42 9.87
CA LEU A 191 9.49 -0.76 9.31
C LEU A 191 9.54 -0.68 7.78
N GLN A 192 8.41 -0.33 7.16
CA GLN A 192 8.28 -0.29 5.70
C GLN A 192 9.04 0.89 5.10
N LEU A 193 9.09 2.03 5.78
CA LEU A 193 9.89 3.19 5.37
C LEU A 193 11.39 2.88 5.40
N ILE A 194 11.88 2.27 6.48
CA ILE A 194 13.30 1.91 6.64
C ILE A 194 13.73 0.96 5.51
N ILE A 195 12.93 -0.07 5.23
CA ILE A 195 13.23 -1.03 4.14
C ILE A 195 13.32 -0.30 2.80
N ARG A 196 12.32 0.53 2.45
CA ARG A 196 12.33 1.25 1.17
C ARG A 196 13.50 2.22 1.04
N ILE A 197 13.85 2.93 2.11
CA ILE A 197 14.98 3.87 2.10
C ILE A 197 16.29 3.13 1.89
N ILE A 198 16.54 2.05 2.64
CA ILE A 198 17.79 1.28 2.54
C ILE A 198 17.95 0.71 1.12
N PHE A 199 16.96 -0.04 0.64
CA PHE A 199 17.05 -0.68 -0.68
C PHE A 199 16.98 0.32 -1.83
N GLY A 200 16.21 1.40 -1.68
CA GLY A 200 16.17 2.49 -2.66
C GLY A 200 17.51 3.21 -2.79
N LEU A 201 18.19 3.50 -1.67
CA LEU A 201 19.53 4.08 -1.68
C LEU A 201 20.56 3.13 -2.30
N MET A 202 20.51 1.84 -1.95
CA MET A 202 21.39 0.83 -2.54
C MET A 202 21.17 0.71 -4.06
N ALA A 203 19.92 0.70 -4.52
CA ALA A 203 19.59 0.71 -5.94
C ALA A 203 20.14 1.96 -6.63
N PHE A 204 19.98 3.14 -6.04
CA PHE A 204 20.50 4.40 -6.57
C PHE A 204 22.03 4.40 -6.71
N ILE A 205 22.74 3.91 -5.69
CA ILE A 205 24.20 3.80 -5.72
C ILE A 205 24.65 2.84 -6.84
N ASN A 206 23.98 1.70 -6.99
CA ASN A 206 24.28 0.74 -8.04
C ASN A 206 24.04 1.31 -9.45
N VAL A 207 22.93 2.03 -9.68
CA VAL A 207 22.68 2.71 -10.95
C VAL A 207 23.78 3.72 -11.26
N ARG A 208 24.20 4.51 -10.25
CA ARG A 208 25.27 5.51 -10.44
C ARG A 208 26.61 4.86 -10.75
N SER A 209 26.94 3.75 -10.09
CA SER A 209 28.14 2.96 -10.37
C SER A 209 28.13 2.42 -11.81
N LEU A 210 27.01 1.82 -12.24
CA LEU A 210 26.86 1.31 -13.61
C LEU A 210 26.97 2.43 -14.66
N ARG A 211 26.33 3.58 -14.42
CA ARG A 211 26.44 4.74 -15.34
C ARG A 211 27.88 5.23 -15.47
N ASN A 212 28.60 5.34 -14.37
CA ASN A 212 30.01 5.74 -14.38
C ASN A 212 30.88 4.71 -15.12
N ASN A 213 30.56 3.42 -15.03
CA ASN A 213 31.27 2.33 -15.70
C ASN A 213 30.83 2.08 -17.16
N GLN A 214 29.71 2.62 -17.62
CA GLN A 214 29.26 2.52 -19.02
C GLN A 214 29.94 3.55 -19.95
N VAL A 215 30.30 4.72 -19.42
CA VAL A 215 31.06 5.74 -20.17
C VAL A 215 32.37 5.19 -20.78
N PRO A 216 33.19 4.39 -20.07
CA PRO A 216 34.37 3.78 -20.69
C PRO A 216 34.02 2.69 -21.71
N ILE A 217 32.91 1.94 -21.56
CA ILE A 217 32.51 0.88 -22.51
C ILE A 217 32.12 1.48 -23.87
N ILE A 218 31.32 2.57 -23.86
CA ILE A 218 30.92 3.26 -25.09
C ILE A 218 32.15 3.88 -25.79
N ARG A 219 33.12 4.39 -25.02
CA ARG A 219 34.40 4.86 -25.59
C ARG A 219 35.20 3.70 -26.21
N LEU A 220 35.26 2.55 -25.54
CA LEU A 220 35.93 1.34 -26.04
C LEU A 220 35.32 0.77 -27.32
N GLU A 221 34.00 0.78 -27.45
CA GLU A 221 33.34 0.37 -28.70
C GLU A 221 33.59 1.37 -29.83
N ARG A 222 33.61 2.68 -29.53
CA ARG A 222 33.97 3.72 -30.50
C ARG A 222 35.42 3.57 -30.96
N ASP A 223 36.35 3.32 -30.04
CA ASP A 223 37.76 3.14 -30.34
C ASP A 223 37.98 1.87 -31.19
N LYS A 224 37.23 0.79 -30.92
CA LYS A 224 37.21 -0.43 -31.76
C LYS A 224 36.71 -0.18 -33.18
N GLN A 225 35.70 0.67 -33.36
CA GLN A 225 35.20 1.02 -34.68
C GLN A 225 36.21 1.86 -35.48
N ILE A 226 36.96 2.73 -34.80
CA ILE A 226 38.00 3.55 -35.44
C ILE A 226 39.19 2.68 -35.88
N THR A 227 39.59 1.69 -35.07
CA THR A 227 40.69 0.78 -35.45
C THR A 227 40.29 -0.25 -36.51
N SER A 228 39.01 -0.55 -36.70
CA SER A 228 38.57 -1.44 -37.79
C SER A 228 38.42 -0.75 -39.15
N MET A 229 38.58 0.58 -39.22
CA MET A 229 38.51 1.35 -40.48
C MET A 229 39.89 1.61 -41.11
N VAL A 230 40.99 1.18 -40.47
CA VAL A 230 42.37 1.26 -40.98
C VAL A 230 42.82 -0.14 -41.38
#